data_AF-A0A523RB50-F1
#
_entry.id   AF-A0A523RB50-F1
#
_cell.length_a   1.000
_cell.length_b   1.000
_cell.length_c   1.000
_cell.angle_alpha   90.00
_cell.angle_beta   90.00
_cell.angle_gamma   90.00
#
_symmetry.space_group_name_H-M   'P 1'
#
loop_
_entity.id
_entity.type
_entity.pdbx_description
1 polymer ?
#
loop_
_entity_poly.entity_id
_entity_poly.type
_entity_poly.pdbx_seq_one_letter_code
_entity_poly.pdbx_strand_id
1 'polypeptide(L)'
;MITLDKISAVKKKKRKRVGRGDASGFGKTCGRGTKGQKARSKIRPGFEGGQMPLTQRIPKRKGFSNIFQKKFSVLNVLDLEKNFKTGEKIDYAVLLKMGLVKKNRPVKVLGDGELKRALMVEVQAFSSQAKKKIESAKGKAVVVQMTQERKAKDQKIPEKKIGLKLKQKKPSQKTSQNKIVKKVTKESKVSEKPKGKLK
;
A
#
# COMPACT_ATOMS: atom_id res chain seq x y z
N MET A 1 14.67 -37.63 1.80
CA MET A 1 13.34 -36.98 1.80
C MET A 1 13.01 -36.53 3.22
N ILE A 2 12.69 -35.24 3.41
CA ILE A 2 12.15 -34.74 4.68
C ILE A 2 10.68 -35.16 4.72
N THR A 3 10.32 -36.08 5.60
CA THR A 3 8.93 -36.48 5.86
C THR A 3 8.35 -35.63 6.99
N LEU A 4 7.03 -35.45 7.03
CA LEU A 4 6.35 -34.59 8.01
C LEU A 4 6.72 -34.94 9.46
N ASP A 5 6.91 -36.22 9.76
CA ASP A 5 7.23 -36.72 11.11
C ASP A 5 8.64 -36.34 11.59
N LYS A 6 9.52 -35.97 10.67
CA LYS A 6 10.92 -35.60 10.96
C LYS A 6 11.10 -34.09 11.19
N ILE A 7 10.04 -33.29 11.08
CA ILE A 7 10.10 -31.85 11.36
C ILE A 7 9.97 -31.64 12.87
N SER A 8 11.01 -31.10 13.51
CA SER A 8 11.01 -30.80 14.94
C SER A 8 9.93 -29.78 15.31
N ALA A 9 9.16 -30.05 16.36
CA ALA A 9 8.06 -29.19 16.78
C ALA A 9 8.55 -27.80 17.26
N VAL A 10 7.90 -26.74 16.78
CA VAL A 10 8.11 -25.37 17.27
C VAL A 10 7.81 -25.32 18.78
N LYS A 11 8.69 -24.72 19.59
CA LYS A 11 8.57 -24.61 21.05
C LYS A 11 7.28 -23.87 21.43
N LYS A 12 6.21 -24.61 21.73
CA LYS A 12 4.91 -24.08 22.17
C LYS A 12 4.86 -24.04 23.71
N LYS A 13 4.52 -22.88 24.27
CA LYS A 13 4.21 -22.78 25.71
C LYS A 13 2.87 -23.45 25.97
N LYS A 14 2.80 -24.33 26.98
CA LYS A 14 1.54 -24.96 27.41
C LYS A 14 0.57 -23.88 27.88
N ARG A 15 -0.70 -23.96 27.45
CA ARG A 15 -1.75 -23.02 27.90
C ARG A 15 -2.02 -23.24 29.39
N LYS A 16 -2.03 -22.16 30.16
CA LYS A 16 -2.46 -22.21 31.57
C LYS A 16 -3.98 -22.41 31.63
N ARG A 17 -4.43 -23.53 32.20
CA ARG A 17 -5.86 -23.85 32.38
C ARG A 17 -6.28 -23.46 33.81
N VAL A 18 -7.12 -22.45 33.93
CA VAL A 18 -7.70 -22.01 35.22
C VAL A 18 -8.89 -22.89 35.62
N GLY A 19 -9.20 -22.98 36.92
CA GLY A 19 -10.37 -23.72 37.41
C GLY A 19 -10.26 -25.25 37.29
N ARG A 20 -9.04 -25.79 37.52
CA ARG A 20 -8.73 -27.22 37.43
C ARG A 20 -8.11 -27.74 38.74
N GLY A 21 -8.73 -27.39 39.86
CA GLY A 21 -8.26 -27.76 41.21
C GLY A 21 -7.12 -26.88 41.73
N ASP A 22 -6.78 -27.03 43.01
CA ASP A 22 -5.85 -26.14 43.71
C ASP A 22 -4.40 -26.32 43.27
N ALA A 23 -4.01 -27.52 42.86
CA ALA A 23 -2.68 -27.83 42.30
C ALA A 23 -2.37 -27.06 41.00
N SER A 24 -3.37 -26.45 40.34
CA SER A 24 -3.17 -25.63 39.13
C SER A 24 -2.51 -24.26 39.39
N GLY A 25 -2.31 -23.89 40.67
CA GLY A 25 -1.69 -22.62 41.08
C GLY A 25 -2.60 -21.39 40.92
N PHE A 26 -3.86 -21.60 40.53
CA PHE A 26 -4.88 -20.53 40.43
C PHE A 26 -6.16 -20.85 41.22
N GLY A 27 -6.23 -22.03 41.82
CA GLY A 27 -7.28 -22.49 42.72
C GLY A 27 -8.72 -22.23 42.26
N LYS A 28 -9.63 -22.21 43.23
CA LYS A 28 -11.07 -21.99 43.00
C LYS A 28 -11.41 -20.63 42.37
N THR A 29 -10.62 -19.59 42.64
CA THR A 29 -10.94 -18.21 42.22
C THR A 29 -10.39 -17.85 40.84
N CYS A 30 -9.63 -18.74 40.20
CA CYS A 30 -9.04 -18.52 38.87
C CYS A 30 -8.23 -17.22 38.79
N GLY A 31 -7.63 -16.76 39.89
CA GLY A 31 -6.88 -15.50 39.98
C GLY A 31 -7.75 -14.23 40.03
N ARG A 32 -9.06 -14.33 40.23
CA ARG A 32 -10.00 -13.19 40.26
C ARG A 32 -10.31 -12.63 41.65
N GLY A 33 -9.75 -13.23 42.71
CA GLY A 33 -10.09 -12.88 44.10
C GLY A 33 -11.46 -13.44 44.53
N THR A 34 -12.00 -12.93 45.63
CA THR A 34 -13.20 -13.50 46.28
C THR A 34 -14.51 -12.84 45.84
N LYS A 35 -14.66 -11.53 46.05
CA LYS A 35 -15.91 -10.79 45.82
C LYS A 35 -15.64 -9.45 45.10
N GLY A 36 -16.71 -8.77 44.70
CA GLY A 36 -16.66 -7.46 44.05
C GLY A 36 -16.75 -7.50 42.52
N GLN A 37 -16.78 -6.32 41.89
CA GLN A 37 -16.99 -6.17 40.45
C GLN A 37 -15.89 -6.86 39.63
N LYS A 38 -14.62 -6.83 40.06
CA LYS A 38 -13.51 -7.52 39.37
C LYS A 38 -13.62 -9.05 39.45
N ALA A 39 -14.26 -9.59 40.49
CA ALA A 39 -14.47 -11.03 40.63
C ALA A 39 -15.57 -11.53 39.66
N ARG A 40 -16.68 -10.78 39.54
CA ARG A 40 -17.86 -11.18 38.74
C ARG A 40 -17.82 -10.67 37.30
N SER A 41 -17.20 -9.53 37.05
CA SER A 41 -17.18 -8.82 35.77
C SER A 41 -15.84 -8.09 35.55
N LYS A 42 -15.78 -7.20 34.56
CA LYS A 42 -14.62 -6.37 34.24
C LYS A 42 -14.98 -4.89 34.42
N ILE A 43 -13.98 -4.08 34.76
CA ILE A 43 -14.10 -2.62 34.83
C ILE A 43 -13.65 -2.06 33.48
N ARG A 44 -14.36 -1.05 32.96
CA ARG A 44 -14.01 -0.40 31.70
C ARG A 44 -12.64 0.33 31.84
N PRO A 45 -11.73 0.21 30.86
CA PRO A 45 -10.51 1.03 30.84
C PRO A 45 -10.84 2.53 30.88
N GLY A 46 -10.21 3.27 31.78
CA GLY A 46 -10.44 4.72 31.96
C GLY A 46 -11.46 5.10 33.04
N PHE A 47 -12.03 4.13 33.78
CA PHE A 47 -12.86 4.42 34.95
C PHE A 47 -11.99 4.59 36.20
N GLU A 48 -12.04 5.78 36.81
CA GLU A 48 -11.22 6.17 37.98
C GLU A 48 -12.03 6.16 39.30
N GLY A 49 -13.02 5.26 39.43
CA GLY A 49 -13.72 5.06 40.70
C GLY A 49 -14.73 6.15 41.08
N GLY A 50 -15.20 6.93 40.10
CA GLY A 50 -16.19 8.01 40.30
C GLY A 50 -15.60 9.41 40.15
N GLN A 51 -14.28 9.54 40.12
CA GLN A 51 -13.61 10.78 39.74
C GLN A 51 -13.78 11.06 38.23
N MET A 52 -13.79 12.34 37.82
CA MET A 52 -13.77 12.70 36.40
C MET A 52 -12.54 12.07 35.72
N PRO A 53 -12.68 11.28 34.64
CA PRO A 53 -11.53 10.63 34.00
C PRO A 53 -10.46 11.61 33.52
N LEU A 54 -9.19 11.20 33.54
CA LEU A 54 -8.05 12.01 33.09
C LEU A 54 -8.25 12.56 31.66
N THR A 55 -8.85 11.77 30.77
CA THR A 55 -9.12 12.17 29.38
C THR A 55 -10.09 13.34 29.26
N GLN A 56 -10.87 13.63 30.31
CA GLN A 56 -11.77 14.78 30.39
C GLN A 56 -11.15 15.97 31.11
N ARG A 57 -10.22 15.73 32.07
CA ARG A 57 -9.52 16.81 32.79
C ARG A 57 -8.49 17.53 31.94
N ILE A 58 -7.79 16.78 31.07
CA ILE A 58 -6.76 17.36 30.21
C ILE A 58 -7.41 18.04 29.00
N PRO A 59 -7.03 19.29 28.68
CA PRO A 59 -7.53 19.96 27.48
C PRO A 59 -7.11 19.21 26.21
N LYS A 60 -7.96 19.24 25.18
CA LYS A 60 -7.62 18.66 23.88
C LYS A 60 -6.35 19.32 23.33
N ARG A 61 -5.50 18.53 22.66
CA ARG A 61 -4.28 19.04 22.01
C ARG A 61 -4.68 20.16 21.03
N LYS A 62 -4.04 21.32 21.16
CA LYS A 62 -4.29 22.49 20.30
C LYS A 62 -3.88 22.19 18.85
N GLY A 63 -4.53 22.89 17.90
CA GLY A 63 -4.18 22.88 16.47
C GLY A 63 -5.14 22.06 15.60
N PHE A 64 -4.82 21.96 14.31
CA PHE A 64 -5.58 21.20 13.32
C PHE A 64 -4.67 20.23 12.54
N SER A 65 -5.24 19.20 11.93
CA SER A 65 -4.49 18.29 11.06
C SER A 65 -4.48 18.82 9.62
N ASN A 66 -3.32 19.26 9.12
CA ASN A 66 -3.17 19.65 7.71
C ASN A 66 -3.16 18.41 6.80
N ILE A 67 -4.23 18.24 6.03
CA ILE A 67 -4.43 17.10 5.12
C ILE A 67 -3.44 17.15 3.94
N PHE A 68 -3.02 18.34 3.53
CA PHE A 68 -2.14 18.57 2.38
C PHE A 68 -0.65 18.55 2.74
N GLN A 69 -0.28 18.20 3.98
CA GLN A 69 1.10 18.13 4.40
C GLN A 69 1.88 17.10 3.58
N LYS A 70 2.92 17.55 2.87
CA LYS A 70 3.85 16.67 2.16
C LYS A 70 4.70 15.88 3.17
N LYS A 71 4.41 14.59 3.32
CA LYS A 71 5.18 13.67 4.19
C LYS A 71 6.35 13.08 3.42
N PHE A 72 7.57 13.45 3.80
CA PHE A 72 8.78 12.92 3.20
C PHE A 72 9.20 11.59 3.85
N SER A 73 9.80 10.72 3.05
CA SER A 73 10.64 9.64 3.53
C SER A 73 12.03 10.20 3.79
N VAL A 74 12.49 10.05 5.03
CA VAL A 74 13.78 10.56 5.48
C VAL A 74 14.86 9.53 5.20
N LEU A 75 15.99 9.99 4.67
CA LEU A 75 17.22 9.22 4.56
C LEU A 75 18.37 10.01 5.16
N ASN A 76 19.24 9.36 5.92
CA ASN A 76 20.45 10.00 6.42
C ASN A 76 21.64 9.69 5.52
N VAL A 77 22.62 10.58 5.53
CA VAL A 77 23.88 10.42 4.82
C VAL A 77 24.64 9.16 5.29
N LEU A 78 24.55 8.81 6.58
CA LEU A 78 25.09 7.55 7.12
C LEU A 78 24.57 6.30 6.38
N ASP A 79 23.28 6.29 6.03
CA ASP A 79 22.66 5.14 5.35
C ASP A 79 23.14 5.04 3.90
N LEU A 80 23.51 6.18 3.30
CA LEU A 80 24.11 6.20 1.97
C LEU A 80 25.53 5.64 2.01
N GLU A 81 26.34 6.04 2.99
CA GLU A 81 27.70 5.54 3.17
C GLU A 81 27.75 4.03 3.43
N LYS A 82 26.77 3.47 4.16
CA LYS A 82 26.73 2.03 4.46
C LYS A 82 26.36 1.17 3.26
N ASN A 83 25.41 1.63 2.44
CA ASN A 83 24.75 0.76 1.46
C ASN A 83 25.24 0.95 0.02
N PHE A 84 25.91 2.06 -0.29
CA PHE A 84 26.34 2.39 -1.66
C PHE A 84 27.84 2.47 -1.80
N LYS A 85 28.35 2.10 -2.98
CA LYS A 85 29.78 2.22 -3.31
C LYS A 85 30.07 3.57 -3.96
N THR A 86 31.33 3.97 -3.94
CA THR A 86 31.81 5.22 -4.56
C THR A 86 31.46 5.25 -6.05
N GLY A 87 30.89 6.36 -6.51
CA GLY A 87 30.51 6.58 -7.90
C GLY A 87 29.12 6.07 -8.29
N GLU A 88 28.38 5.44 -7.38
CA GLU A 88 27.03 4.96 -7.69
C GLU A 88 26.01 6.11 -7.82
N LYS A 89 25.11 5.94 -8.79
CA LYS A 89 23.97 6.82 -9.01
C LYS A 89 22.79 6.38 -8.15
N ILE A 90 22.35 7.27 -7.26
CA ILE A 90 21.31 7.01 -6.27
C ILE A 90 20.03 7.70 -6.72
N ASP A 91 19.16 6.91 -7.36
CA ASP A 91 17.83 7.35 -7.78
C ASP A 91 16.74 6.78 -6.84
N TYR A 92 15.54 7.38 -6.89
CA TYR A 92 14.37 6.91 -6.12
C TYR A 92 14.07 5.41 -6.32
N ALA A 93 14.23 4.90 -7.56
CA ALA A 93 13.99 3.49 -7.88
C ALA A 93 15.01 2.56 -7.19
N VAL A 94 16.28 2.98 -7.07
CA VAL A 94 17.33 2.20 -6.42
C VAL A 94 17.09 2.14 -4.91
N LEU A 95 16.75 3.29 -4.32
CA LEU A 95 16.40 3.39 -2.90
C LEU A 95 15.19 2.53 -2.51
N LEU A 96 14.20 2.42 -3.40
CA LEU A 96 13.05 1.52 -3.21
C LEU A 96 13.45 0.05 -3.31
N LYS A 97 14.27 -0.33 -4.30
CA LYS A 97 14.74 -1.72 -4.46
C LYS A 97 15.53 -2.21 -3.25
N MET A 98 16.34 -1.33 -2.65
CA MET A 98 17.09 -1.63 -1.43
C MET A 98 16.25 -1.58 -0.15
N GLY A 99 14.98 -1.13 -0.22
CA GLY A 99 14.10 -1.05 0.95
C GLY A 99 14.42 0.09 1.92
N LEU A 100 15.27 1.05 1.53
CA LEU A 100 15.63 2.21 2.36
C LEU A 100 14.49 3.25 2.43
N VAL A 101 13.60 3.24 1.43
CA VAL A 101 12.51 4.22 1.30
C VAL A 101 11.16 3.51 1.18
N LYS A 102 10.11 4.17 1.68
CA LYS A 102 8.72 3.72 1.51
C LYS A 102 8.16 4.17 0.16
N LYS A 103 7.41 3.28 -0.49
CA LYS A 103 6.66 3.61 -1.72
C LYS A 103 5.70 4.78 -1.46
N ASN A 104 5.46 5.60 -2.50
CA ASN A 104 4.50 6.72 -2.52
C ASN A 104 4.84 7.94 -1.64
N ARG A 105 6.09 8.11 -1.22
CA ARG A 105 6.55 9.34 -0.55
C ARG A 105 7.76 9.94 -1.26
N PRO A 106 7.84 11.29 -1.37
CA PRO A 106 9.06 11.95 -1.81
C PRO A 106 10.16 11.75 -0.78
N VAL A 107 11.41 11.74 -1.21
CA VAL A 107 12.59 11.51 -0.36
C VAL A 107 13.24 12.82 0.00
N LYS A 108 13.61 12.96 1.27
CA LYS A 108 14.46 14.03 1.77
C LYS A 108 15.71 13.44 2.42
N VAL A 109 16.88 13.86 1.95
CA VAL A 109 18.17 13.46 2.53
C VAL A 109 18.57 14.45 3.63
N LEU A 110 18.96 13.93 4.79
CA LEU A 110 19.40 14.66 5.97
C LEU A 110 20.88 14.36 6.29
N GLY A 111 21.53 15.29 6.98
CA GLY A 111 22.98 15.31 7.14
C GLY A 111 23.52 14.57 8.35
N ASP A 112 22.80 13.57 8.88
CA ASP A 112 23.28 12.80 10.03
C ASP A 112 24.34 11.76 9.60
N GLY A 113 25.43 11.65 10.37
CA GLY A 113 26.62 10.83 10.08
C GLY A 113 27.65 11.47 9.14
N GLU A 114 28.70 10.71 8.82
CA GLU A 114 29.80 11.11 7.92
C GLU A 114 29.62 10.48 6.53
N LEU A 115 29.98 11.23 5.48
CA LEU A 115 30.10 10.72 4.11
C LEU A 115 31.54 10.86 3.66
N LYS A 116 32.15 9.76 3.25
CA LYS A 116 33.50 9.76 2.68
C LYS A 116 33.46 9.41 1.19
N ARG A 117 32.41 8.70 0.76
CA ARG A 117 32.24 8.27 -0.63
C ARG A 117 31.65 9.39 -1.50
N ALA A 118 32.23 9.57 -2.68
CA ALA A 118 31.65 10.40 -3.73
C ALA A 118 30.42 9.69 -4.30
N LEU A 119 29.23 10.25 -4.11
CA LEU A 119 27.96 9.69 -4.57
C LEU A 119 27.21 10.70 -5.43
N MET A 120 26.48 10.23 -6.45
CA MET A 120 25.57 11.07 -7.24
C MET A 120 24.14 10.81 -6.78
N VAL A 121 23.58 11.74 -6.01
CA VAL A 121 22.27 11.57 -5.36
C VAL A 121 21.21 12.41 -6.07
N GLU A 122 20.19 11.74 -6.62
CA GLU A 122 19.05 12.36 -7.31
C GLU A 122 17.76 12.13 -6.50
N VAL A 123 17.39 13.13 -5.69
CA VAL A 123 16.18 13.05 -4.84
C VAL A 123 15.39 14.37 -4.83
N GLN A 124 14.22 14.37 -4.21
CA GLN A 124 13.28 15.49 -4.25
C GLN A 124 13.68 16.64 -3.32
N ALA A 125 14.40 16.37 -2.22
CA ALA A 125 14.82 17.40 -1.28
C ALA A 125 16.09 17.02 -0.50
N PHE A 126 16.83 18.04 -0.06
CA PHE A 126 18.01 17.89 0.80
C PHE A 126 17.96 18.90 1.94
N SER A 127 18.53 18.57 3.11
CA SER A 127 18.89 19.57 4.11
C SER A 127 20.16 20.33 3.69
N SER A 128 20.36 21.53 4.24
CA SER A 128 21.57 22.32 3.98
C SER A 128 22.84 21.58 4.40
N GLN A 129 22.82 20.92 5.55
CA GLN A 129 23.93 20.10 6.03
C GLN A 129 24.22 18.89 5.13
N ALA A 130 23.19 18.22 4.61
CA ALA A 130 23.37 17.09 3.71
C ALA A 130 24.05 17.49 2.41
N LYS A 131 23.62 18.61 1.81
CA LYS A 131 24.25 19.13 0.57
C LYS A 131 25.74 19.39 0.77
N LYS A 132 26.10 20.12 1.84
CA LYS A 132 27.49 20.41 2.18
C LYS A 132 28.34 19.14 2.35
N LYS A 133 27.81 18.12 3.03
CA LYS A 133 28.51 16.84 3.25
C LYS A 133 28.70 16.03 1.95
N ILE A 134 27.70 16.06 1.06
CA ILE A 134 27.80 15.40 -0.25
C ILE A 134 28.83 16.10 -1.14
N GLU A 135 28.81 17.43 -1.17
CA GLU A 135 29.77 18.24 -1.93
C GLU A 135 31.20 18.11 -1.37
N SER A 136 31.38 18.08 -0.05
CA SER A 136 32.71 17.86 0.56
C SER A 136 33.28 16.48 0.24
N ALA A 137 32.43 15.47 0.08
CA ALA A 137 32.82 14.13 -0.37
C ALA A 137 33.04 14.04 -1.90
N LYS A 138 33.07 15.17 -2.61
CA LYS A 138 33.15 15.28 -4.09
C LYS A 138 31.98 14.60 -4.83
N GLY A 139 30.85 14.44 -4.16
CA GLY A 139 29.60 13.94 -4.72
C GLY A 139 28.76 15.05 -5.39
N LYS A 140 27.68 14.67 -6.06
CA LYS A 140 26.73 15.60 -6.69
C LYS A 140 25.34 15.41 -6.09
N ALA A 141 24.73 16.51 -5.62
CA ALA A 141 23.37 16.53 -5.09
C ALA A 141 22.41 17.20 -6.09
N VAL A 142 21.62 16.41 -6.82
CA VAL A 142 20.67 16.90 -7.82
C VAL A 142 19.25 16.83 -7.27
N VAL A 143 18.54 17.96 -7.32
CA VAL A 143 17.14 18.04 -6.91
C VAL A 143 16.24 17.72 -8.09
N VAL A 144 15.51 16.61 -8.02
CA VAL A 144 14.55 16.21 -9.05
C VAL A 144 13.17 16.75 -8.70
N GLN A 145 12.64 17.66 -9.53
CA GLN A 145 11.26 18.11 -9.42
C GLN A 145 10.31 17.01 -9.93
N MET A 146 9.25 16.71 -9.18
CA MET A 146 8.21 15.82 -9.68
C MET A 146 7.34 16.57 -10.69
N THR A 147 7.43 16.23 -11.98
CA THR A 147 6.42 16.61 -12.98
C THR A 147 5.12 15.87 -12.67
N GLN A 148 4.02 16.61 -12.58
CA GLN A 148 2.71 16.05 -12.23
C GLN A 148 2.07 15.34 -13.43
N GLU A 149 2.50 14.12 -13.76
CA GLU A 149 1.86 13.29 -14.80
C GLU A 149 1.14 12.05 -14.23
N ARG A 150 0.79 12.05 -12.95
CA ARG A 150 0.31 10.83 -12.27
C ARG A 150 -1.20 10.57 -12.31
N LYS A 151 -2.01 11.35 -13.04
CA LYS A 151 -3.46 11.07 -13.14
C LYS A 151 -3.90 10.21 -14.34
N ALA A 152 -3.03 9.91 -15.31
CA ALA A 152 -3.47 9.28 -16.58
C ALA A 152 -3.00 7.85 -16.85
N LYS A 153 -2.07 7.26 -16.06
CA LYS A 153 -1.41 5.97 -16.40
C LYS A 153 -1.90 4.73 -15.66
N ASP A 154 -2.80 4.86 -14.67
CA ASP A 154 -3.35 3.70 -13.94
C ASP A 154 -4.58 3.05 -14.63
N GLN A 155 -4.97 3.52 -15.83
CA GLN A 155 -6.05 2.93 -16.65
C GLN A 155 -5.54 2.47 -18.03
N LYS A 156 -4.72 1.40 -18.07
CA LYS A 156 -4.56 0.42 -19.19
C LYS A 156 -3.26 -0.34 -19.02
N ILE A 157 -3.34 -1.57 -18.51
CA ILE A 157 -2.34 -2.61 -18.80
C ILE A 157 -2.98 -3.47 -19.91
N PRO A 158 -2.47 -3.46 -21.15
CA PRO A 158 -2.96 -4.38 -22.17
C PRO A 158 -2.39 -5.78 -21.92
N GLU A 159 -3.29 -6.71 -21.59
CA GLU A 159 -3.02 -8.14 -21.52
C GLU A 159 -2.60 -8.66 -22.90
N LYS A 160 -1.29 -8.90 -23.12
CA LYS A 160 -0.83 -9.87 -24.13
C LYS A 160 0.65 -10.20 -23.95
N LYS A 161 0.92 -11.38 -23.38
CA LYS A 161 1.88 -12.40 -23.88
C LYS A 161 2.05 -13.49 -22.81
N ILE A 162 1.14 -14.46 -22.79
CA ILE A 162 1.46 -15.83 -22.40
C ILE A 162 0.93 -16.70 -23.53
N GLY A 163 1.85 -17.21 -24.36
CA GLY A 163 1.54 -18.10 -25.46
C GLY A 163 1.39 -19.52 -24.95
N LEU A 164 0.33 -20.19 -25.38
CA LEU A 164 0.26 -21.64 -25.44
C LEU A 164 -0.41 -22.01 -26.78
N LYS A 165 0.39 -22.63 -27.65
CA LYS A 165 0.00 -23.15 -28.96
C LYS A 165 -0.97 -24.31 -28.77
N LEU A 166 -2.13 -24.29 -29.42
CA LEU A 166 -2.88 -25.51 -29.77
C LEU A 166 -3.48 -25.37 -31.19
N LYS A 167 -2.87 -26.15 -32.09
CA LYS A 167 -3.29 -26.75 -33.36
C LYS A 167 -4.29 -26.04 -34.30
N GLN A 168 -3.81 -25.91 -35.52
CA GLN A 168 -4.49 -25.53 -36.75
C GLN A 168 -5.58 -26.55 -37.15
N LYS A 169 -6.71 -26.05 -37.65
CA LYS A 169 -7.52 -26.71 -38.69
C LYS A 169 -8.09 -25.62 -39.61
N LYS A 170 -7.68 -25.61 -40.89
CA LYS A 170 -8.35 -24.90 -42.01
C LYS A 170 -9.11 -25.96 -42.89
N PRO A 171 -9.77 -25.62 -44.02
CA PRO A 171 -11.19 -25.29 -44.17
C PRO A 171 -11.94 -26.21 -45.19
N SER A 172 -13.28 -26.17 -45.28
CA SER A 172 -14.09 -26.64 -46.45
C SER A 172 -15.56 -26.23 -46.23
N GLN A 173 -16.17 -25.33 -47.02
CA GLN A 173 -16.76 -25.40 -48.37
C GLN A 173 -18.01 -26.30 -48.56
N LYS A 174 -19.10 -25.61 -48.98
CA LYS A 174 -20.24 -25.99 -49.86
C LYS A 174 -21.65 -26.23 -49.27
N THR A 175 -22.58 -25.39 -49.78
CA THR A 175 -23.98 -25.64 -50.28
C THR A 175 -24.97 -26.36 -49.36
N SER A 176 -26.26 -26.04 -49.22
CA SER A 176 -27.31 -25.37 -50.00
C SER A 176 -28.56 -25.41 -49.10
N GLN A 177 -29.51 -24.48 -49.09
CA GLN A 177 -30.75 -24.59 -49.85
C GLN A 177 -31.62 -23.33 -49.61
N ASN A 178 -32.30 -22.91 -50.67
CA ASN A 178 -33.19 -21.77 -50.78
C ASN A 178 -34.57 -21.99 -50.13
N LYS A 179 -35.29 -20.86 -49.98
CA LYS A 179 -36.76 -20.68 -49.99
C LYS A 179 -37.54 -20.94 -48.69
N ILE A 180 -37.89 -19.84 -48.01
CA ILE A 180 -39.26 -19.56 -47.52
C ILE A 180 -39.56 -18.09 -47.94
N VAL A 181 -39.94 -17.89 -49.21
CA VAL A 181 -41.30 -17.55 -49.69
C VAL A 181 -41.62 -16.05 -49.62
N LYS A 182 -41.49 -15.42 -50.80
CA LYS A 182 -42.20 -14.20 -51.19
C LYS A 182 -43.71 -14.42 -51.06
N LYS A 183 -44.34 -13.72 -50.12
CA LYS A 183 -45.77 -13.42 -50.01
C LYS A 183 -45.77 -12.27 -48.99
N VAL A 184 -45.95 -11.00 -49.32
CA VAL A 184 -47.04 -10.40 -50.07
C VAL A 184 -46.52 -9.03 -50.58
N THR A 185 -46.55 -8.82 -51.89
CA THR A 185 -46.53 -7.49 -52.49
C THR A 185 -47.97 -7.01 -52.66
N LYS A 186 -48.19 -5.70 -52.42
CA LYS A 186 -49.15 -4.77 -53.06
C LYS A 186 -50.13 -4.09 -52.09
N GLU A 187 -50.36 -2.82 -52.44
CA GLU A 187 -51.41 -1.89 -51.98
C GLU A 187 -51.12 -1.26 -50.61
N SER A 188 -51.05 0.06 -50.40
CA SER A 188 -51.62 1.25 -51.07
C SER A 188 -50.83 2.50 -50.61
N LYS A 189 -50.21 3.31 -51.47
CA LYS A 189 -50.70 4.60 -52.05
C LYS A 189 -51.32 5.63 -51.07
N VAL A 190 -50.98 6.91 -51.32
CA VAL A 190 -51.59 8.21 -50.89
C VAL A 190 -51.00 8.77 -49.57
N SER A 191 -50.49 9.99 -49.40
CA SER A 191 -50.47 11.27 -50.16
C SER A 191 -49.40 12.23 -49.63
N GLU A 192 -48.75 12.98 -50.54
CA GLU A 192 -48.01 14.22 -50.28
C GLU A 192 -48.96 15.38 -49.87
N LYS A 193 -48.45 16.38 -49.13
CA LYS A 193 -48.62 17.84 -49.36
C LYS A 193 -47.83 18.72 -48.34
N PRO A 194 -47.59 20.03 -48.61
CA PRO A 194 -46.25 20.64 -48.54
C PRO A 194 -46.12 21.92 -47.67
N LYS A 195 -44.89 22.48 -47.65
CA LYS A 195 -44.42 23.86 -47.34
C LYS A 195 -45.39 24.90 -46.74
N GLY A 196 -44.94 25.60 -45.70
CA GLY A 196 -45.49 26.91 -45.27
C GLY A 196 -44.52 27.72 -44.39
N LYS A 197 -44.25 28.96 -44.81
CA LYS A 197 -43.43 30.03 -44.17
C LYS A 197 -44.36 31.00 -43.40
N LEU A 198 -43.77 31.79 -42.50
CA LEU A 198 -44.24 33.09 -41.94
C LEU A 198 -45.33 33.09 -40.84
N LYS A 199 -44.95 33.43 -39.61
CA LYS A 199 -45.03 34.80 -39.02
C LYS A 199 -44.17 34.85 -37.76
#